data_AF-A0A074LJH6-F1
#
_entry.id   AF-A0A074LJH6-F1
#
_cell.length_a   1.000
_cell.length_b   1.000
_cell.length_c   1.000
_cell.angle_alpha   90.00
_cell.angle_beta   90.00
_cell.angle_gamma   90.00
#
_symmetry.space_group_name_H-M   'P 1'
#
loop_
_entity.id
_entity.type
_entity.pdbx_description
1 polymer ?
#
loop_
_entity_poly.entity_id
_entity_poly.type
_entity_poly.pdbx_seq_one_letter_code
_entity_poly.pdbx_strand_id
1 'polypeptide(L)'
;MAYNRQDAKEMCNATELELYDQSQPPKLFKLNQEDLKKNIKRSRDFRDKNRDLFRRQSIEMADTTGNKRGNSLIANQRTEMKAELMSEMLERFEQQLDNTSE
;
A
#
# COMPACT_ATOMS: atom_id res chain seq x y z
N MET A 1 6.41 8.53 -9.46
CA MET A 1 5.30 7.55 -9.34
C MET A 1 5.62 6.38 -10.22
N ALA A 2 5.78 5.20 -9.63
CA ALA A 2 5.95 3.96 -10.40
C ALA A 2 4.60 3.37 -10.88
N TYR A 3 3.47 3.80 -10.31
CA TYR A 3 2.15 3.22 -10.56
C TYR A 3 1.09 4.29 -10.85
N ASN A 4 0.31 4.09 -11.92
CA ASN A 4 -0.79 4.98 -12.29
C ASN A 4 -2.05 4.71 -11.46
N ARG A 5 -2.98 5.68 -11.41
CA ARG A 5 -4.29 5.51 -10.74
C ARG A 5 -5.06 4.30 -11.26
N GLN A 6 -4.89 3.95 -12.54
CA GLN A 6 -5.52 2.78 -13.15
C GLN A 6 -4.94 1.47 -12.60
N ASP A 7 -3.62 1.39 -12.44
CA ASP A 7 -2.95 0.26 -11.81
C ASP A 7 -3.37 0.14 -10.34
N ALA A 8 -3.42 1.27 -9.62
CA ALA A 8 -3.92 1.31 -8.25
C ALA A 8 -5.38 0.82 -8.16
N LYS A 9 -6.23 1.14 -9.14
CA LYS A 9 -7.62 0.69 -9.20
C LYS A 9 -7.77 -0.81 -9.47
N GLU A 10 -6.92 -1.35 -10.31
CA GLU A 10 -6.93 -2.80 -10.59
C GLU A 10 -6.36 -3.60 -9.42
N MET A 11 -5.41 -3.04 -8.69
CA MET A 11 -4.66 -3.73 -7.64
C MET A 11 -5.26 -3.59 -6.24
N CYS A 12 -5.78 -2.41 -5.89
CA CYS A 12 -6.23 -2.05 -4.54
C CYS A 12 -7.74 -2.23 -4.34
N ASN A 13 -8.16 -2.42 -3.09
CA ASN A 13 -9.58 -2.40 -2.73
C ASN A 13 -10.10 -0.94 -2.64
N ALA A 14 -11.41 -0.77 -2.43
CA ALA A 14 -12.02 0.56 -2.34
C ALA A 14 -11.40 1.45 -1.26
N THR A 15 -11.14 0.92 -0.06
CA THR A 15 -10.55 1.69 1.06
C THR A 15 -9.10 2.11 0.81
N GLU A 16 -8.34 1.27 0.14
CA GLU A 16 -6.95 1.50 -0.23
C GLU A 16 -6.86 2.51 -1.37
N LEU A 17 -7.83 2.48 -2.28
CA LEU A 17 -7.97 3.45 -3.36
C LEU A 17 -8.35 4.84 -2.83
N GLU A 18 -9.21 4.91 -1.82
CA GLU A 18 -9.50 6.18 -1.13
C GLU A 18 -8.25 6.78 -0.50
N LEU A 19 -7.43 5.94 0.14
CA LEU A 19 -6.15 6.35 0.72
C LEU A 19 -5.18 6.85 -0.35
N TYR A 20 -5.12 6.16 -1.49
CA TYR A 20 -4.35 6.60 -2.65
C TYR A 20 -4.84 7.95 -3.17
N ASP A 21 -6.15 8.12 -3.39
CA ASP A 21 -6.72 9.37 -3.85
C ASP A 21 -6.45 10.52 -2.85
N GLN A 22 -6.38 10.25 -1.54
CA GLN A 22 -6.00 11.22 -0.51
C GLN A 22 -4.50 11.56 -0.52
N SER A 23 -3.63 10.63 -0.92
CA SER A 23 -2.18 10.86 -1.05
C SER A 23 -1.81 11.74 -2.27
N GLN A 24 -2.75 11.93 -3.20
CA GLN A 24 -2.53 12.69 -4.42
C GLN A 24 -2.83 14.19 -4.22
N PRO A 25 -2.03 15.08 -4.81
CA PRO A 25 -2.42 16.48 -4.99
C PRO A 25 -3.72 16.57 -5.82
N PRO A 26 -4.68 17.47 -5.52
CA PRO A 26 -4.63 18.54 -4.51
C PRO A 26 -5.20 18.16 -3.14
N LYS A 27 -5.69 16.92 -2.95
CA LYS A 27 -6.32 16.49 -1.69
C LYS A 27 -5.31 16.44 -0.55
N LEU A 28 -4.08 16.00 -0.83
CA LEU A 28 -2.99 15.97 0.14
C LEU A 28 -2.78 17.31 0.86
N PHE A 29 -2.81 18.42 0.11
CA PHE A 29 -2.65 19.77 0.65
C PHE A 29 -3.86 20.31 1.42
N LYS A 30 -5.02 19.66 1.30
CA LYS A 30 -6.25 20.05 2.02
C LYS A 30 -6.44 19.30 3.35
N LEU A 31 -5.59 18.32 3.64
CA LEU A 31 -5.69 17.52 4.85
C LEU A 31 -5.10 18.27 6.04
N ASN A 32 -5.82 18.26 7.17
CA ASN A 32 -5.31 18.77 8.43
C ASN A 32 -4.26 17.81 9.02
N GLN A 33 -3.40 18.31 9.91
CA GLN A 33 -2.37 17.50 10.57
C GLN A 33 -2.93 16.25 11.28
N GLU A 34 -4.13 16.33 11.88
CA GLU A 34 -4.77 15.17 12.49
C GLU A 34 -5.15 14.09 11.46
N ASP A 35 -5.66 14.51 10.31
CA ASP A 35 -6.07 13.60 9.24
C ASP A 35 -4.83 12.98 8.56
N LEU A 36 -3.75 13.75 8.40
CA LEU A 36 -2.45 13.23 7.97
C LEU A 36 -1.96 12.13 8.93
N LYS A 37 -1.99 12.37 10.25
CA LYS A 37 -1.60 11.35 11.25
C LYS A 37 -2.48 10.10 11.20
N LYS A 38 -3.80 10.25 11.05
CA LYS A 38 -4.73 9.12 10.88
C LYS A 38 -4.42 8.32 9.60
N ASN A 39 -4.15 9.01 8.51
CA ASN A 39 -3.82 8.38 7.22
C ASN A 39 -2.46 7.70 7.23
N ILE A 40 -1.46 8.25 7.91
CA ILE A 40 -0.18 7.58 8.16
C ILE A 40 -0.41 6.28 8.92
N LYS A 41 -1.20 6.31 10.00
CA LYS A 41 -1.52 5.10 10.77
C LYS A 41 -2.20 4.04 9.90
N ARG A 42 -3.23 4.43 9.13
CA ARG A 42 -3.93 3.53 8.20
C ARG A 42 -2.98 2.95 7.15
N SER A 43 -2.10 3.79 6.59
CA SER A 43 -1.10 3.35 5.60
C SER A 43 -0.13 2.32 6.20
N ARG A 44 0.31 2.53 7.44
CA ARG A 44 1.14 1.57 8.19
C ARG A 44 0.40 0.25 8.42
N ASP A 45 -0.82 0.31 8.94
CA ASP A 45 -1.64 -0.87 9.21
C ASP A 45 -1.89 -1.69 7.93
N PHE A 46 -2.20 -1.03 6.80
CA PHE A 46 -2.36 -1.70 5.51
C PHE A 46 -1.05 -2.27 4.97
N ARG A 47 0.06 -1.52 5.07
CA ARG A 47 1.37 -2.01 4.64
C ARG A 47 1.77 -3.25 5.41
N ASP A 48 1.63 -3.23 6.72
CA ASP A 48 2.04 -4.33 7.59
C ASP A 48 1.14 -5.55 7.35
N LYS A 49 -0.18 -5.35 7.17
CA LYS A 49 -1.10 -6.41 6.74
C LYS A 49 -0.72 -7.05 5.41
N ASN A 50 -0.37 -6.25 4.39
CA ASN A 50 0.02 -6.79 3.08
C ASN A 50 1.39 -7.51 3.16
N ARG A 51 2.34 -7.02 3.98
CA ARG A 51 3.62 -7.69 4.25
C ARG A 51 3.42 -9.03 4.96
N ASP A 52 2.55 -9.08 5.96
CA ASP A 52 2.25 -10.33 6.68
C ASP A 52 1.54 -11.34 5.78
N LEU A 53 0.62 -10.86 4.93
CA LEU A 53 -0.02 -11.70 3.92
C LEU A 53 1.02 -12.28 2.95
N PHE A 54 1.94 -11.46 2.44
CA PHE A 54 3.02 -11.91 1.57
C PHE A 54 3.91 -12.97 2.22
N ARG A 55 4.31 -12.75 3.48
CA ARG A 55 5.10 -13.73 4.24
C ARG A 55 4.35 -15.04 4.41
N ARG A 56 3.07 -14.98 4.78
CA ARG A 56 2.24 -16.17 4.95
C ARG A 56 2.05 -16.93 3.64
N GLN A 57 1.72 -16.23 2.55
CA GLN A 57 1.60 -16.83 1.22
C GLN A 57 2.91 -17.48 0.78
N SER A 58 4.06 -16.85 1.07
CA SER A 58 5.37 -17.40 0.78
C SER A 58 5.66 -18.69 1.55
N ILE A 59 5.29 -18.78 2.82
CA ILE A 59 5.44 -19.98 3.66
C ILE A 59 4.50 -21.10 3.20
N GLU A 60 3.21 -20.80 2.98
CA GLU A 60 2.22 -21.76 2.47
C GLU A 60 2.65 -22.31 1.10
N MET A 61 3.25 -21.47 0.24
CA MET A 61 3.84 -21.91 -1.01
C MET A 61 5.03 -22.84 -0.79
N ALA A 62 5.94 -22.53 0.14
CA ALA A 62 7.08 -23.40 0.43
C ALA A 62 6.63 -24.80 0.88
N ASP A 63 5.56 -24.88 1.68
CA ASP A 63 4.97 -26.14 2.15
C ASP A 63 4.20 -26.89 1.04
N THR A 64 3.56 -26.17 0.11
CA THR A 64 2.73 -26.74 -0.97
C THR A 64 3.52 -27.09 -2.25
N THR A 65 4.73 -26.57 -2.43
CA THR A 65 5.53 -26.72 -3.68
C THR A 65 6.21 -28.10 -3.80
N GLY A 66 5.42 -29.15 -3.60
CA GLY A 66 5.64 -30.43 -4.24
C GLY A 66 5.20 -30.47 -5.71
N ASN A 67 4.27 -29.63 -6.21
CA ASN A 67 3.78 -29.84 -7.59
C ASN A 67 3.09 -28.71 -8.42
N LYS A 68 2.83 -27.47 -7.96
CA LYS A 68 2.15 -26.46 -8.83
C LYS A 68 2.65 -25.02 -8.63
N ARG A 69 3.56 -24.56 -9.51
CA ARG A 69 4.28 -23.27 -9.41
C ARG A 69 3.64 -22.05 -10.10
N GLY A 70 2.57 -22.21 -10.89
CA GLY A 70 2.14 -21.16 -11.84
C GLY A 70 1.35 -19.98 -11.26
N ASN A 71 0.28 -20.24 -10.52
CA ASN A 71 -0.70 -19.18 -10.15
C ASN A 71 -0.31 -18.40 -8.89
N SER A 72 0.46 -19.01 -7.99
CA SER A 72 0.80 -18.43 -6.68
C SER A 72 1.92 -17.38 -6.77
N LEU A 73 2.82 -17.47 -7.76
CA LEU A 73 3.90 -16.49 -7.94
C LEU A 73 3.37 -15.09 -8.31
N ILE A 74 2.33 -15.04 -9.15
CA ILE A 74 1.70 -13.79 -9.60
C ILE A 74 0.95 -13.10 -8.45
N ALA A 75 0.29 -13.87 -7.58
CA ALA A 75 -0.39 -13.34 -6.40
C ALA A 75 0.59 -12.71 -5.39
N ASN A 76 1.77 -13.33 -5.21
CA ASN A 76 2.83 -12.78 -4.37
C ASN A 76 3.39 -11.46 -4.94
N GLN A 77 3.67 -11.40 -6.24
CA GLN A 77 4.13 -10.18 -6.91
C GLN A 77 3.13 -9.03 -6.76
N ARG A 78 1.83 -9.30 -6.91
CA ARG A 78 0.79 -8.29 -6.72
C ARG A 78 0.74 -7.77 -5.28
N THR A 79 0.93 -8.66 -4.29
CA THR A 79 0.95 -8.28 -2.87
C THR A 79 2.19 -7.44 -2.54
N GLU A 80 3.33 -7.76 -3.14
CA GLU A 80 4.57 -6.99 -3.02
C GLU A 80 4.43 -5.57 -3.61
N MET A 81 3.97 -5.45 -4.87
CA MET A 81 3.69 -4.16 -5.51
C MET A 81 2.75 -3.28 -4.67
N LYS A 82 1.77 -3.91 -4.03
CA LYS A 82 0.83 -3.22 -3.14
C LYS A 82 1.50 -2.71 -1.86
N ALA A 83 2.41 -3.47 -1.27
CA ALA A 83 3.19 -3.03 -0.11
C ALA A 83 4.16 -1.88 -0.46
N GLU A 84 4.74 -1.89 -1.66
CA GLU A 84 5.55 -0.79 -2.18
C GLU A 84 4.71 0.48 -2.37
N LEU A 85 3.55 0.36 -3.01
CA LEU A 85 2.63 1.49 -3.21
C LEU A 85 2.23 2.12 -1.85
N MET A 86 1.91 1.29 -0.86
CA MET A 86 1.57 1.75 0.50
C MET A 86 2.74 2.46 1.18
N SER A 87 3.97 2.04 0.89
CA SER A 87 5.17 2.68 1.43
C SER A 87 5.43 4.04 0.77
N GLU A 88 5.28 4.15 -0.55
CA GLU A 88 5.40 5.43 -1.27
C GLU A 88 4.32 6.44 -0.82
N MET A 89 3.08 5.98 -0.60
CA MET A 89 2.00 6.82 -0.08
C MET A 89 2.29 7.32 1.34
N LEU A 90 2.80 6.44 2.20
CA LEU A 90 3.18 6.78 3.57
C LEU A 90 4.26 7.86 3.60
N GLU A 91 5.30 7.71 2.79
CA GLU A 91 6.40 8.69 2.71
C GLU A 91 5.89 10.09 2.35
N ARG A 92 4.92 10.18 1.43
CA ARG A 92 4.30 11.46 1.06
C ARG A 92 3.47 12.07 2.19
N PHE A 93 2.72 11.26 2.92
CA PHE A 93 1.96 11.77 4.07
C PHE A 93 2.90 12.26 5.16
N GLU A 94 4.04 11.58 5.38
CA GLU A 94 5.08 12.00 6.32
C GLU A 94 5.75 13.31 5.87
N GLN A 95 6.14 13.42 4.59
CA GLN A 95 6.67 14.66 4.01
C GLN A 95 5.68 15.83 4.14
N GLN A 96 4.39 15.60 3.87
CA GLN A 96 3.39 16.65 4.03
C GLN A 96 3.19 17.04 5.50
N LEU A 97 3.23 16.07 6.42
CA LEU A 97 3.12 16.35 7.85
C LEU A 97 4.29 17.22 8.33
N ASP A 98 5.51 16.92 7.87
CA ASP A 98 6.72 17.68 8.18
C ASP A 98 6.60 19.12 7.65
N ASN A 99 6.26 19.28 6.36
CA ASN A 99 6.02 20.57 5.71
C ASN A 99 4.91 21.41 6.37
N THR A 100 3.93 20.77 7.02
CA THR A 100 2.82 21.47 7.70
C THR A 100 3.18 21.79 9.16
N SER A 101 4.29 21.26 9.69
CA SER A 101 4.75 21.46 11.06
C SER A 101 5.84 22.53 11.21
N GLU A 102 6.51 22.91 10.12
CA GLU A 102 7.34 24.12 10.00
C GLU A 102 6.49 25.39 9.80
#